data_AF-A0A9C8N1R1-F1
#
_entry.id   AF-A0A9C8N1R1-F1
#
_cell.length_a   1.000
_cell.length_b   1.000
_cell.length_c   1.000
_cell.angle_alpha   90.00
_cell.angle_beta   90.00
_cell.angle_gamma   90.00
#
_symmetry.space_group_name_H-M   'P 1'
#
loop_
_entity.id
_entity.type
_entity.pdbx_description
1 polymer ?
#
loop_
_entity_poly.entity_id
_entity_poly.type
_entity_poly.pdbx_seq_one_letter_code
_entity_poly.pdbx_strand_id
1 'polypeptide(L)' 'MSLIVEIYMNSTLIGKETARRIKGGTDPDDVNTYLLASNKKKIKHRYGDGAAVLAEKMMKNLKKQEG' A
#
# COMPACT_ATOMS: atom_id res chain seq x y z
N MET A 1 -5.57 -11.00 2.49
CA MET A 1 -6.18 -9.65 2.61
C MET A 1 -5.39 -8.68 1.75
N SER A 2 -6.08 -7.78 1.06
CA SER A 2 -5.46 -6.74 0.23
C SER A 2 -5.89 -5.38 0.76
N LEU A 3 -4.98 -4.40 0.70
CA LEU A 3 -5.30 -3.01 0.97
C LEU A 3 -5.31 -2.25 -0.36
N ILE A 4 -6.34 -1.43 -0.56
CA ILE A 4 -6.57 -0.66 -1.79
C ILE A 4 -6.53 0.82 -1.41
N VAL A 5 -5.79 1.62 -2.18
CA VAL A 5 -5.79 3.08 -2.07
C VAL A 5 -6.31 3.64 -3.38
N GLU A 6 -7.30 4.52 -3.29
CA GLU A 6 -7.88 5.27 -4.40
C GLU A 6 -7.83 6.76 -4.06
N ILE A 7 -7.32 7.57 -5.00
CA ILE A 7 -7.14 9.01 -4.85
C ILE A 7 -8.07 9.70 -5.82
N TYR A 8 -8.95 10.55 -5.30
CA TYR A 8 -9.91 11.30 -6.09
C TYR A 8 -9.65 12.81 -6.00
N MET A 9 -9.84 13.51 -7.11
CA MET A 9 -9.88 14.96 -7.17
C MET A 9 -11.16 15.37 -7.90
N ASN A 10 -12.02 16.17 -7.24
CA ASN A 10 -13.32 16.58 -7.78
C ASN A 10 -14.15 15.41 -8.33
N SER A 11 -14.29 14.33 -7.54
CA SER A 11 -14.96 13.07 -7.92
C SER A 11 -14.31 12.29 -9.08
N THR A 12 -13.18 12.74 -9.61
CA THR A 12 -12.43 12.05 -10.66
C THR A 12 -11.32 11.22 -10.03
N LEU A 13 -11.24 9.93 -10.37
CA LEU A 13 -10.16 9.05 -9.91
C LEU A 13 -8.85 9.44 -10.61
N ILE A 14 -7.86 9.88 -9.84
CA ILE A 14 -6.55 10.32 -10.36
C ILE A 14 -5.41 9.36 -9.99
N GLY A 15 -5.62 8.42 -9.07
CA GLY A 15 -4.61 7.43 -8.71
C GLY A 15 -5.21 6.23 -8.01
N LYS A 16 -4.68 5.04 -8.31
CA LYS A 16 -5.10 3.79 -7.67
C LYS A 16 -3.91 2.87 -7.49
N GLU A 17 -3.78 2.28 -6.30
CA GLU A 17 -2.77 1.27 -6.01
C GLU A 17 -3.38 0.14 -5.17
N THR A 18 -2.86 -1.07 -5.32
CA THR A 18 -3.29 -2.22 -4.52
C THR A 18 -2.08 -2.93 -3.94
N ALA A 19 -2.11 -3.17 -2.63
CA ALA A 19 -1.07 -3.89 -1.91
C ALA A 19 -1.63 -5.24 -1.43
N ARG A 20 -1.09 -6.35 -1.96
CA ARG A 20 -1.43 -7.70 -1.51
C ARG A 20 -0.40 -8.19 -0.51
N ARG A 21 -0.83 -8.61 0.68
CA ARG A 21 0.07 -9.30 1.63
C ARG A 21 0.51 -10.63 1.04
N ILE A 22 1.82 -10.85 0.93
CA ILE A 22 2.43 -12.11 0.45
C ILE A 22 3.19 -12.86 1.53
N LYS A 23 3.52 -12.22 2.67
CA LYS A 23 4.19 -12.83 3.82
C LYS A 23 3.87 -12.07 5.11
N GLY A 24 3.84 -12.78 6.24
CA GLY A 24 3.63 -12.28 7.60
C GLY A 24 2.23 -12.60 8.15
N GLY A 25 1.88 -12.07 9.32
CA GLY A 25 0.63 -12.36 10.02
C GLY A 25 -0.16 -11.12 10.43
N THR A 26 -0.94 -11.29 11.49
CA THR A 26 -1.88 -10.28 12.04
C THR A 26 -1.59 -9.95 13.49
N ASP A 27 -0.48 -10.42 14.05
CA ASP A 27 -0.04 -9.99 15.37
C ASP A 27 0.53 -8.56 15.28
N PRO A 28 0.37 -7.71 16.30
CA PRO A 28 0.79 -6.30 16.23
C PRO A 28 2.25 -6.11 15.80
N ASP A 29 3.14 -7.00 16.20
CA ASP A 29 4.57 -6.94 15.88
C ASP A 29 4.97 -7.64 14.58
N ASP A 30 4.02 -8.28 13.88
CA ASP A 30 4.30 -8.96 12.63
C ASP A 30 4.75 -7.98 11.54
N VAL A 31 5.94 -8.23 10.99
CA VAL A 31 6.44 -7.51 9.81
C VAL A 31 5.91 -8.18 8.54
N ASN A 32 4.92 -7.55 7.95
CA ASN A 32 4.29 -8.00 6.72
C ASN A 32 5.04 -7.52 5.48
N THR A 33 5.11 -8.39 4.46
CA THR A 33 5.57 -8.02 3.11
C THR A 33 4.37 -7.93 2.18
N TYR A 34 4.20 -6.78 1.54
CA TYR A 34 3.18 -6.53 0.55
C TYR A 34 3.79 -6.40 -0.84
N LEU A 35 3.08 -6.92 -1.84
CA LEU A 35 3.39 -6.75 -3.26
C LEU A 35 2.45 -5.70 -3.85
N LEU A 36 3.03 -4.65 -4.42
CA LEU A 36 2.27 -3.60 -5.11
C LEU A 36 1.83 -4.07 -6.50
N ALA A 37 0.59 -3.79 -6.85
CA ALA A 37 0.00 -4.22 -8.10
C ALA A 37 0.62 -3.48 -9.30
N SER A 38 0.90 -2.18 -9.16
CA SER A 38 1.35 -1.32 -10.27
C SER A 38 2.69 -1.76 -10.86
N ASN A 39 3.67 -2.07 -9.99
CA ASN A 39 5.07 -2.24 -10.41
C ASN A 39 5.74 -3.47 -9.77
N LYS A 40 4.97 -4.35 -9.13
CA LYS A 40 5.48 -5.54 -8.42
C LYS A 40 6.52 -5.24 -7.35
N LYS A 41 6.63 -4.00 -6.89
CA LYS A 41 7.53 -3.63 -5.81
C LYS A 41 7.07 -4.27 -4.50
N LYS A 42 8.05 -4.76 -3.73
CA LYS A 42 7.81 -5.28 -2.39
C LYS A 42 7.99 -4.17 -1.36
N ILE A 43 7.04 -4.02 -0.45
CA ILE A 43 7.14 -3.10 0.68
C ILE A 43 6.95 -3.85 2.00
N LYS A 44 7.68 -3.45 3.04
CA LYS A 44 7.55 -3.99 4.40
C LYS A 44 6.77 -3.03 5.29
N HIS A 45 5.92 -3.58 6.16
CA HIS A 45 5.10 -2.82 7.10
C HIS A 45 4.74 -3.69 8.31
N ARG A 46 4.94 -3.15 9.52
CA ARG A 46 4.51 -3.80 10.75
C ARG A 46 2.99 -3.67 10.89
N TYR A 47 2.30 -4.76 11.19
CA TYR A 47 0.84 -4.79 11.24
C TYR A 47 0.25 -3.77 12.23
N GLY A 48 0.84 -3.66 13.42
CA GLY A 48 0.41 -2.74 14.47
C GLY A 48 0.60 -1.24 14.15
N ASP A 49 1.34 -0.88 13.10
CA ASP A 49 1.46 0.52 12.66
C ASP A 49 0.17 1.03 11.98
N GLY A 50 -0.76 0.11 11.66
CA GLY A 50 -2.06 0.45 11.10
C GLY A 50 -2.06 0.73 9.59
N ALA A 51 -3.24 0.62 9.00
CA ALA A 51 -3.47 0.73 7.55
C ALA A 51 -3.05 2.09 6.95
N ALA A 52 -3.14 3.18 7.72
CA ALA A 52 -2.79 4.52 7.25
C ALA A 52 -1.31 4.64 6.85
N VAL A 53 -0.40 4.08 7.64
CA VAL A 53 1.04 4.09 7.34
C VAL A 53 1.36 3.25 6.10
N LEU A 54 0.64 2.16 5.88
CA LEU A 54 0.75 1.37 4.65
C LEU A 54 0.26 2.16 3.44
N ALA A 55 -0.88 2.86 3.57
CA ALA A 55 -1.44 3.70 2.53
C ALA A 55 -0.49 4.85 2.14
N GLU A 56 0.16 5.50 3.09
CA GLU A 56 1.19 6.52 2.80
C GLU A 56 2.35 5.98 1.96
N LYS A 57 2.81 4.76 2.22
CA LYS A 57 3.86 4.12 1.42
C LYS A 57 3.39 3.84 -0.02
N MET A 58 2.11 3.47 -0.19
CA MET A 58 1.50 3.28 -1.51
C MET A 58 1.38 4.60 -2.26
N MET A 59 0.93 5.68 -1.61
CA MET A 59 0.87 7.02 -2.22
C MET A 59 2.26 7.53 -2.63
N LYS A 60 3.29 7.33 -1.79
CA LYS A 60 4.68 7.65 -2.15
C LYS A 60 5.18 6.84 -3.36
N ASN A 61 4.68 5.61 -3.57
CA ASN A 61 5.00 4.81 -4.75
C ASN A 61 4.32 5.35 -6.01
N LEU A 62 3.07 5.82 -5.92
CA LEU A 62 2.35 6.45 -7.03
C LEU A 62 3.07 7.72 -7.50
N LYS A 63 3.42 8.64 -6.58
CA LYS A 63 4.14 9.87 -6.91
C LYS A 63 5.49 9.64 -7.63
N LYS A 64 6.17 8.53 -7.35
CA LYS A 64 7.43 8.16 -8.01
C LYS A 64 7.27 7.61 -9.42
N GLN A 65 6.06 7.23 -9.83
CA GLN A 65 5.77 6.75 -11.18
C GLN A 65 5.39 7.89 -12.13
N GLU A 66 5.02 9.05 -11.60
CA GLU A 66 4.64 10.24 -12.37
C GLU A 66 5.82 11.18 -12.69
N GLY A 67 7.03 10.86 -12.22
CA GLY A 67 8.24 11.67 -12.40
C GLY A 67 9.36 10.96 -13.15
#